data_AF-X1VAJ6-F1
#
_entry.id   AF-X1VAJ6-F1
#
_cell.length_a   1.000
_cell.length_b   1.000
_cell.length_c   1.000
_cell.angle_alpha   90.00
_cell.angle_beta   90.00
_cell.angle_gamma   90.00
#
_symmetry.space_group_name_H-M   'P 1'
#
loop_
_entity.id
_entity.type
_entity.pdbx_description
1 polymer ?
#
loop_
_entity_poly.entity_id
_entity_poly.type
_entity_poly.pdbx_seq_one_letter_code
_entity_poly.pdbx_strand_id
1 'polypeptide(L)'
;MKIKGDWRTRRVWINGKELLPGRSQKIANHSPDGFNWGYGGSGPAQLALAILLRFLTRGKALSRYQQFKWDVIARLPRSDFEIEVDPKNIGGQN
;
A
#
# COMPACT_ATOMS: atom_id res chain seq x y z
N MET A 1 -2.67 5.43 -12.46
CA MET A 1 -2.15 4.05 -12.32
C MET A 1 -3.17 3.21 -11.58
N LYS A 2 -3.30 1.94 -11.97
CA LYS A 2 -4.36 1.05 -11.48
C LYS A 2 -3.84 0.13 -10.39
N ILE A 3 -4.44 0.18 -9.21
CA ILE A 3 -4.15 -0.73 -8.10
C ILE A 3 -5.38 -1.61 -7.88
N LYS A 4 -5.17 -2.92 -7.83
CA LYS A 4 -6.22 -3.91 -7.56
C LYS A 4 -5.83 -4.76 -6.36
N GLY A 5 -6.78 -5.10 -5.50
CA GLY A 5 -6.59 -6.07 -4.42
C GLY A 5 -7.69 -7.14 -4.39
N ASP A 6 -7.28 -8.38 -4.14
CA ASP A 6 -8.17 -9.53 -3.88
C ASP A 6 -8.24 -9.75 -2.36
N TRP A 7 -9.42 -9.56 -1.78
CA TRP A 7 -9.64 -9.59 -0.34
C TRP A 7 -9.37 -10.96 0.26
N ARG A 8 -9.72 -12.03 -0.47
CA ARG A 8 -9.60 -13.40 0.02
C ARG A 8 -8.15 -13.82 0.08
N THR A 9 -7.36 -13.54 -0.95
CA THR A 9 -5.96 -13.96 -1.03
C THR A 9 -4.97 -12.91 -0.52
N ARG A 10 -5.43 -11.69 -0.21
CA ARG A 10 -4.57 -10.55 0.20
C ARG A 10 -3.54 -10.15 -0.83
N ARG A 11 -3.76 -10.51 -2.09
CA ARG A 11 -2.83 -10.20 -3.19
C ARG A 11 -3.18 -8.84 -3.77
N VAL A 12 -2.15 -8.12 -4.20
CA VAL A 12 -2.28 -6.76 -4.74
C VAL A 12 -1.49 -6.65 -6.03
N TRP A 13 -2.03 -5.95 -7.02
CA TRP A 13 -1.40 -5.69 -8.30
C TRP A 13 -1.35 -4.20 -8.59
N ILE A 14 -0.26 -3.76 -9.21
CA ILE A 14 -0.06 -2.41 -9.72
C ILE A 14 0.14 -2.52 -11.23
N ASN A 15 -0.77 -1.95 -12.02
CA ASN A 15 -0.77 -2.05 -13.49
C ASN A 15 -0.57 -3.50 -13.97
N GLY A 16 -1.29 -4.44 -13.37
CA GLY A 16 -1.22 -5.87 -13.70
C GLY A 16 -0.01 -6.63 -13.15
N LYS A 17 1.01 -5.96 -12.62
CA LYS A 17 2.15 -6.62 -11.97
C LYS A 17 1.89 -6.81 -10.48
N GLU A 18 2.03 -8.05 -10.00
CA GLU A 18 1.86 -8.37 -8.58
C GLU A 18 2.88 -7.61 -7.72
N LEU A 19 2.37 -7.05 -6.62
CA LEU A 19 3.15 -6.45 -5.55
C LEU A 19 3.35 -7.51 -4.47
N LEU A 20 4.59 -7.66 -3.99
CA LEU A 20 4.94 -8.62 -2.95
C LEU A 20 5.40 -7.90 -1.67
N PRO A 21 5.09 -8.43 -0.47
CA PRO A 21 5.38 -7.75 0.79
C PRO A 21 6.88 -7.69 1.12
N GLY A 22 7.68 -8.65 0.63
CA GLY A 22 9.06 -8.86 1.06
C GLY A 22 9.96 -7.63 0.98
N ARG A 23 9.84 -6.79 -0.06
CA ARG A 23 10.66 -5.56 -0.15
C ARG A 23 10.33 -4.57 0.97
N SER A 24 9.05 -4.39 1.27
CA SER A 24 8.60 -3.50 2.34
C SER A 24 8.90 -4.08 3.73
N GLN A 25 8.74 -5.39 3.92
CA GLN A 25 9.04 -6.07 5.19
C GLN A 25 10.53 -5.98 5.56
N LYS A 26 11.43 -6.09 4.57
CA LYS A 26 12.88 -5.88 4.77
C LYS A 26 13.23 -4.45 5.22
N ILE A 27 12.39 -3.47 4.91
CA ILE A 27 12.60 -2.07 5.29
C ILE A 27 11.96 -1.76 6.65
N ALA A 28 10.72 -2.19 6.83
CA ALA A 28 9.98 -2.15 8.09
C ALA A 28 8.95 -3.28 8.09
N ASN A 29 9.11 -4.22 9.02
CA ASN A 29 8.20 -5.34 9.15
C ASN A 29 7.02 -4.97 10.06
N HIS A 30 5.97 -4.41 9.47
CA HIS A 30 4.72 -4.14 10.16
C HIS A 30 3.86 -5.40 10.28
N SER A 31 3.82 -6.21 9.21
CA SER A 31 2.98 -7.41 9.15
C SER A 31 3.73 -8.55 8.48
N PRO A 32 4.17 -9.57 9.26
CA PRO A 32 4.74 -10.80 8.72
C PRO A 32 3.76 -11.52 7.78
N ASP A 33 2.47 -11.44 8.07
CA ASP A 33 1.38 -12.08 7.31
C ASP A 33 1.06 -11.38 5.96
N GLY A 34 1.73 -10.26 5.67
CA GLY A 34 1.64 -9.57 4.39
C GLY A 34 0.68 -8.38 4.36
N PHE A 35 -0.15 -8.30 3.33
CA PHE A 35 -0.97 -7.11 3.06
C PHE A 35 -2.39 -7.22 3.61
N ASN A 36 -2.95 -6.07 3.97
CA ASN A 36 -4.37 -5.94 4.30
C ASN A 36 -4.82 -4.47 4.08
N TRP A 37 -6.12 -4.18 4.14
CA TRP A 37 -6.69 -2.86 3.89
C TRP A 37 -8.08 -2.68 4.54
N GLY A 38 -8.62 -1.46 4.50
CA GLY A 38 -9.94 -1.13 5.05
C GLY A 38 -9.99 -1.01 6.57
N TYR A 39 -8.84 -0.74 7.21
CA TYR A 39 -8.72 -0.36 8.61
C TYR A 39 -7.34 0.27 8.90
N GLY A 40 -7.12 0.73 10.13
CA GLY A 40 -5.93 1.50 10.56
C GLY A 40 -4.72 0.71 11.06
N GLY A 41 -4.59 -0.59 10.78
CA GLY A 41 -3.60 -1.46 11.43
C GLY A 41 -2.31 -1.72 10.66
N SER A 42 -1.61 -2.79 11.07
CA SER A 42 -0.29 -3.15 10.55
C SER A 42 -0.26 -3.68 9.12
N GLY A 43 -1.22 -4.51 8.70
CA GLY A 43 -1.35 -4.96 7.31
C GLY A 43 -1.56 -3.79 6.31
N PRO A 44 -2.47 -2.84 6.61
CA PRO A 44 -2.59 -1.58 5.87
C PRO A 44 -1.30 -0.76 5.83
N ALA A 45 -0.56 -0.68 6.94
CA ALA A 45 0.74 0.00 6.97
C ALA A 45 1.77 -0.69 6.06
N GLN A 46 1.82 -2.03 6.07
CA GLN A 46 2.70 -2.81 5.21
C GLN A 46 2.39 -2.58 3.72
N LEU A 47 1.11 -2.60 3.36
CA LEU A 47 0.65 -2.34 1.99
C LEU A 47 0.97 -0.91 1.55
N ALA A 48 0.69 0.08 2.40
CA ALA A 48 1.01 1.48 2.14
C ALA A 48 2.50 1.66 1.81
N LEU A 49 3.39 1.12 2.65
CA LEU A 49 4.83 1.19 2.43
C LEU A 49 5.24 0.50 1.12
N ALA A 50 4.70 -0.68 0.83
CA ALA A 50 5.00 -1.42 -0.39
C ALA A 50 4.60 -0.66 -1.66
N ILE A 51 3.42 -0.03 -1.66
CA ILE A 51 2.96 0.81 -2.77
C ILE A 51 3.90 2.02 -2.94
N LEU A 52 4.19 2.75 -1.87
CA LEU A 52 5.07 3.93 -1.96
C LEU A 52 6.47 3.60 -2.47
N LEU A 53 7.05 2.48 -2.04
CA LEU A 53 8.37 2.02 -2.50
C LEU A 53 8.44 1.69 -3.99
N ARG A 54 7.29 1.53 -4.66
CA ARG A 54 7.24 1.32 -6.11
C ARG A 54 7.49 2.61 -6.90
N PHE A 55 7.24 3.78 -6.30
CA PHE A 55 7.24 5.08 -6.99
C PHE A 55 8.18 6.11 -6.37
N LEU A 56 8.49 5.97 -5.08
CA LEU A 56 9.30 6.91 -4.33
C LEU A 56 10.63 6.27 -3.94
N THR A 57 11.61 7.13 -3.66
CA THR A 57 12.82 6.71 -2.97
C THR A 57 12.49 6.17 -1.58
N ARG A 58 13.36 5.33 -1.02
CA ARG A 58 13.16 4.74 0.31
C ARG A 58 12.84 5.79 1.38
N GLY A 59 13.59 6.88 1.42
CA GLY A 59 13.39 7.96 2.41
C GLY A 59 12.01 8.61 2.29
N LYS A 60 11.59 8.97 1.06
CA LYS A 60 10.26 9.55 0.80
C LYS A 60 9.12 8.57 1.13
N ALA A 61 9.31 7.28 0.85
CA ALA A 61 8.31 6.27 1.21
C ALA A 61 8.17 6.13 2.73
N LEU A 62 9.29 6.09 3.46
CA LEU A 62 9.30 5.99 4.93
C LEU A 62 8.66 7.20 5.62
N SER A 63 8.82 8.41 5.06
CA SER A 63 8.20 9.60 5.65
C SER A 63 6.71 9.74 5.37
N ARG A 64 6.19 9.09 4.31
CA ARG A 64 4.81 9.34 3.82
C ARG A 64 3.84 8.17 3.99
N TYR A 65 4.32 6.93 4.21
CA TYR A 65 3.45 5.75 4.16
C TYR A 65 2.38 5.73 5.25
N GLN A 66 2.64 6.28 6.43
CA GLN A 66 1.63 6.33 7.50
C GLN A 66 0.47 7.26 7.13
N GLN A 67 0.76 8.42 6.56
CA GLN A 67 -0.28 9.33 6.07
C GLN A 67 -1.07 8.69 4.92
N PHE A 68 -0.36 8.13 3.93
CA PHE A 68 -0.97 7.41 2.81
C PHE A 68 -1.84 6.22 3.26
N LYS A 69 -1.43 5.51 4.31
CA LYS A 69 -2.24 4.45 4.93
C LYS A 69 -3.59 4.99 5.38
N TRP A 70 -3.62 6.09 6.14
CA TRP A 70 -4.86 6.64 6.67
C TRP A 70 -5.76 7.26 5.60
N ASP A 71 -5.17 7.95 4.64
CA ASP A 71 -5.92 8.67 3.62
C ASP A 71 -6.51 7.76 2.55
N VAL A 72 -5.84 6.65 2.24
CA VAL A 72 -6.19 5.77 1.12
C VAL A 72 -6.45 4.35 1.60
N ILE A 73 -5.42 3.65 2.12
CA ILE A 73 -5.48 2.20 2.34
C ILE A 73 -6.50 1.80 3.43
N ALA A 74 -6.60 2.60 4.49
CA ALA A 74 -7.53 2.37 5.59
C ALA A 74 -9.00 2.63 5.19
N ARG A 75 -9.23 3.42 4.13
CA ARG A 75 -10.55 3.78 3.63
C ARG A 75 -11.06 2.88 2.51
N LEU A 76 -10.22 1.97 2.01
CA LEU A 76 -10.65 0.94 1.06
C LEU A 76 -11.75 0.07 1.68
N PRO A 77 -12.66 -0.49 0.86
CA PRO A 77 -13.65 -1.42 1.38
C PRO A 77 -12.97 -2.68 1.92
N ARG A 78 -13.59 -3.33 2.91
CA ARG A 78 -13.16 -4.65 3.41
C ARG A 78 -13.62 -5.78 2.47
N SER A 79 -13.33 -5.59 1.19
CA SER A 79 -13.64 -6.45 0.06
C SER A 79 -12.58 -6.23 -1.03
N ASP A 80 -12.78 -6.88 -2.17
CA ASP A 80 -11.99 -6.59 -3.37
C ASP A 80 -12.08 -5.10 -3.68
N PHE A 81 -11.00 -4.55 -4.22
CA PHE A 81 -10.97 -3.16 -4.65
C PHE A 81 -10.20 -3.02 -5.96
N GLU A 82 -10.55 -1.97 -6.68
CA GLU A 82 -9.82 -1.48 -7.83
C GLU A 82 -9.89 0.05 -7.82
N ILE A 83 -8.74 0.71 -7.77
CA ILE A 83 -8.65 2.16 -7.73
C ILE A 83 -7.64 2.66 -8.76
N GLU A 84 -7.92 3.85 -9.29
CA GLU A 84 -6.94 4.61 -10.04
C GLU A 84 -6.34 5.71 -9.15
N VAL A 85 -5.02 5.74 -9.09
CA VAL A 85 -4.25 6.73 -8.34
C VAL A 85 -3.35 7.47 -9.31
N ASP A 86 -3.31 8.79 -9.26
CA ASP A 86 -2.30 9.56 -9.99
C ASP A 86 -0.94 9.40 -9.28
N PRO A 87 0.12 8.89 -9.96
CA PRO A 87 1.46 8.82 -9.38
C PRO A 87 1.97 10.13 -8.78
N LYS A 88 1.55 11.28 -9.33
CA LYS A 88 1.92 12.61 -8.86
C LYS A 88 1.28 12.98 -7.52
N ASN A 89 0.18 12.32 -7.15
CA ASN A 89 -0.57 12.58 -5.92
C ASN A 89 -0.33 11.54 -4.82
N ILE A 90 0.62 10.62 -5.02
CA ILE A 90 0.95 9.61 -4.03
C ILE A 90 1.74 10.21 -2.86
N GLY A 91 1.16 10.15 -1.66
CA GLY A 91 1.85 10.44 -0.40
C GLY A 91 1.70 11.87 0.12
N GLY A 92 0.66 12.59 -0.30
CA GLY A 92 0.36 13.95 0.16
C GLY A 92 1.29 14.99 -0.47
N GLN A 93 0.69 16.03 -1.06
CA GLN A 93 1.38 17.30 -1.22
C GLN A 93 1.25 18.04 0.11
N ASN A 94 2.38 18.18 0.79
CA ASN A 94 2.75 19.32 1.62
C ASN A 94 4.27 19.38 1.61
#